data_AF-A0A6N2DBN5-F1
#
_entry.id   AF-A0A6N2DBN5-F1
#
_cell.length_a   1.000
_cell.length_b   1.000
_cell.length_c   1.000
_cell.angle_alpha   90.00
_cell.angle_beta   90.00
_cell.angle_gamma   90.00
#
_symmetry.space_group_name_H-M   'P 1'
#
loop_
_entity.id
_entity.type
_entity.pdbx_description
1 polymer ?
#
loop_
_entity_poly.entity_id
_entity_poly.type
_entity_poly.pdbx_seq_one_letter_code
_entity_poly.pdbx_strand_id
1 'polypeptide(L)'
;MIHRTVPFAIGTLLMALGSMACLDTDFEQAWELRKLRILAVVATPPEVGPGEELRLEALSWAPEDAPVSHHWEFCLVTGAPADGYPCEALPGVPDLDGLDPRTGDLVTLLNPLDEAMTDTLCEALAGFTGEPCVLGVPIMVRLSARSGEEERVSVRQVLLLTAAASARPDRNLPPEVPALTWDGLPLGPEDPTPVPTPAEGEDVRLQIAVPGTSAQSFEDPRTGEERVETLTASWFTTAGELEFRRTFFGPRAPMAELQRNRLSPTTARPLEPGSTLDLVVVLRDNRGGVASIQRRVLLEHR
;
A
#
# COMPACT_ATOMS: atom_id res chain seq x y z
N MET A 1 -18.91 53.00 -58.87
CA MET A 1 -18.60 53.41 -57.48
C MET A 1 -19.46 52.59 -56.55
N ILE A 2 -18.86 51.74 -55.72
CA ILE A 2 -19.26 51.44 -54.32
C ILE A 2 -18.17 50.46 -53.85
N HIS A 3 -17.22 51.01 -53.09
CA HIS A 3 -16.32 50.25 -52.25
C HIS A 3 -17.12 49.75 -51.04
N ARG A 4 -16.97 48.47 -50.69
CA ARG A 4 -17.18 48.00 -49.32
C ARG A 4 -15.98 47.17 -48.89
N THR A 5 -15.29 47.70 -47.89
CA THR A 5 -14.21 47.09 -47.11
C THR A 5 -14.64 47.06 -45.64
N VAL A 6 -13.95 46.22 -44.86
CA VAL A 6 -13.80 46.21 -43.37
C VAL A 6 -14.83 45.35 -42.59
N PRO A 7 -14.46 44.59 -41.52
CA PRO A 7 -13.18 43.96 -41.16
C PRO A 7 -13.26 42.49 -40.66
N PHE A 8 -12.10 41.83 -40.75
CA PHE A 8 -11.70 40.55 -40.13
C PHE A 8 -11.03 40.89 -38.77
N ALA A 9 -11.69 40.74 -37.61
CA ALA A 9 -11.06 41.08 -36.32
C ALA A 9 -11.68 40.44 -35.06
N ILE A 10 -12.32 39.27 -35.15
CA ILE A 10 -12.86 38.55 -33.98
C ILE A 10 -12.49 37.08 -34.12
N GLY A 11 -11.24 36.73 -33.83
CA GLY A 11 -10.76 35.35 -33.94
C GLY A 11 -9.60 34.99 -33.01
N THR A 12 -8.88 35.99 -32.48
CA THR A 12 -7.60 35.74 -31.80
C THR A 12 -7.66 35.82 -30.26
N LEU A 13 -8.78 36.28 -29.67
CA LEU A 13 -8.86 36.51 -28.22
C LEU A 13 -9.29 35.26 -27.40
N LEU A 14 -9.87 34.23 -28.03
CA LEU A 14 -10.36 33.03 -27.32
C LEU A 14 -9.32 31.90 -27.14
N MET A 15 -8.16 31.96 -27.81
CA MET A 15 -7.09 30.96 -27.63
C MET A 15 -6.15 31.25 -26.45
N ALA A 16 -6.14 32.47 -25.91
CA ALA A 16 -5.22 32.85 -24.83
C ALA A 16 -5.72 32.49 -23.41
N LEU A 17 -7.00 32.14 -23.25
CA LEU A 17 -7.59 31.82 -21.94
C LEU A 17 -7.59 30.31 -21.61
N GLY A 18 -7.26 29.44 -22.59
CA GLY A 18 -7.20 27.99 -22.38
C GLY A 18 -5.86 27.45 -21.86
N SER A 19 -4.81 28.27 -21.84
CA SER A 19 -3.45 27.84 -21.48
C SER A 19 -3.07 28.08 -20.02
N MET A 20 -3.88 28.81 -19.24
CA MET A 20 -3.60 29.04 -17.82
C MET A 20 -4.32 28.06 -16.86
N ALA A 21 -5.24 27.23 -17.36
CA ALA A 21 -6.03 26.32 -16.53
C ALA A 21 -5.42 24.92 -16.33
N CYS A 22 -4.27 24.61 -16.96
CA CYS A 22 -3.58 23.31 -16.83
C CYS A 22 -2.19 23.41 -16.19
N LEU A 23 -1.86 24.52 -15.53
CA LEU A 23 -0.57 24.70 -14.84
C LEU A 23 -0.63 24.38 -13.35
N ASP A 24 -1.74 23.82 -12.86
CA ASP A 24 -1.79 23.27 -11.52
C ASP A 24 -1.08 21.91 -11.52
N THR A 25 0.25 21.96 -11.57
CA THR A 25 1.14 20.80 -11.54
C THR A 25 1.37 20.30 -10.11
N ASP A 26 0.68 20.86 -9.12
CA ASP A 26 0.78 20.43 -7.72
C ASP A 26 -0.07 19.17 -7.47
N PHE A 27 0.13 18.17 -8.34
CA PHE A 27 -0.37 16.83 -8.08
C PHE A 27 0.47 16.24 -6.96
N GLU A 28 -0.16 16.06 -5.81
CA GLU A 28 0.45 15.39 -4.68
C GLU A 28 0.95 14.00 -5.09
N GLN A 29 2.19 13.70 -4.74
CA GLN A 29 2.82 12.47 -5.17
C GLN A 29 2.36 11.30 -4.30
N ALA A 30 2.29 10.09 -4.86
CA ALA A 30 1.78 8.92 -4.15
C ALA A 30 2.60 8.53 -2.89
N TRP A 31 3.85 8.98 -2.80
CA TRP A 31 4.77 8.74 -1.67
C TRP A 31 4.71 9.85 -0.60
N GLU A 32 4.11 10.99 -0.91
CA GLU A 32 4.18 12.18 -0.07
C GLU A 32 3.13 12.13 1.05
N LEU A 33 3.54 12.25 2.29
CA LEU A 33 2.68 12.25 3.47
C LEU A 33 2.26 13.69 3.80
N ARG A 34 1.27 14.21 3.08
CA ARG A 34 0.69 15.55 3.33
C ARG A 34 -0.78 15.53 3.77
N LYS A 35 -1.52 14.50 3.37
CA LYS A 35 -2.94 14.31 3.71
C LYS A 35 -3.23 12.88 4.14
N LEU A 36 -4.49 12.57 4.44
CA LEU A 36 -4.90 11.22 4.81
C LEU A 36 -4.49 10.20 3.74
N ARG A 37 -3.80 9.15 4.18
CA ARG A 37 -3.40 8.00 3.36
C ARG A 37 -3.60 6.68 4.09
N ILE A 38 -4.07 5.68 3.36
CA ILE A 38 -3.95 4.29 3.77
C ILE A 38 -2.65 3.76 3.14
N LEU A 39 -1.65 3.51 3.96
CA LEU A 39 -0.34 3.03 3.52
C LEU A 39 -0.35 1.52 3.32
N ALA A 40 -1.08 0.77 4.16
CA ALA A 40 -1.29 -0.65 4.03
C ALA A 40 -2.51 -1.15 4.82
N VAL A 41 -2.96 -2.36 4.47
CA VAL A 41 -3.71 -3.23 5.37
C VAL A 41 -2.78 -4.41 5.68
N VAL A 42 -2.46 -4.61 6.96
CA VAL A 42 -1.57 -5.67 7.43
C VAL A 42 -2.43 -6.84 7.91
N ALA A 43 -2.15 -8.04 7.39
CA ALA A 43 -2.87 -9.26 7.75
C ALA A 43 -1.93 -10.22 8.50
N THR A 44 -2.35 -10.67 9.68
CA THR A 44 -1.58 -11.59 10.53
C THR A 44 -2.49 -12.77 10.95
N PRO A 45 -2.26 -13.99 10.43
CA PRO A 45 -1.32 -14.33 9.35
C PRO A 45 -1.79 -13.78 7.98
N PRO A 46 -0.91 -13.71 6.96
CA PRO A 46 -1.30 -13.24 5.63
C PRO A 46 -2.18 -14.24 4.86
N GLU A 47 -2.11 -15.52 5.21
CA GLU A 47 -2.94 -16.63 4.73
C GLU A 47 -3.54 -17.35 5.94
N VAL A 48 -4.86 -17.61 5.96
CA VAL A 48 -5.57 -18.04 7.18
C VAL A 48 -6.24 -19.39 6.95
N GLY A 49 -5.89 -20.40 7.74
CA GLY A 49 -6.49 -21.74 7.69
C GLY A 49 -7.87 -21.84 8.31
N PRO A 50 -8.63 -22.93 8.09
CA PRO A 50 -9.94 -23.14 8.70
C PRO A 50 -9.89 -23.07 10.23
N GLY A 51 -10.78 -22.27 10.83
CA GLY A 51 -10.84 -22.06 12.29
C GLY A 51 -9.70 -21.22 12.88
N GLU A 52 -8.73 -20.78 12.08
CA GLU A 52 -7.70 -19.85 12.52
C GLU A 52 -8.22 -18.42 12.58
N GLU A 53 -7.56 -17.61 13.42
CA GLU A 53 -7.85 -16.19 13.58
C GLU A 53 -7.05 -15.36 12.58
N LEU A 54 -7.74 -14.47 11.88
CA LEU A 54 -7.18 -13.41 11.04
C LEU A 54 -7.25 -12.08 11.80
N ARG A 55 -6.09 -11.44 12.00
CA ARG A 55 -5.99 -10.07 12.51
C ARG A 55 -5.65 -9.12 11.37
N LEU A 56 -6.43 -8.06 11.22
CA LEU A 56 -6.25 -7.02 10.20
C LEU A 56 -6.02 -5.68 10.87
N GLU A 57 -4.89 -5.05 10.55
CA GLU A 57 -4.50 -3.75 11.08
C GLU A 57 -4.42 -2.72 9.95
N ALA A 58 -5.01 -1.55 10.18
CA ALA A 58 -4.92 -0.42 9.27
C ALA A 58 -3.62 0.35 9.53
N LEU A 59 -2.74 0.40 8.53
CA LEU A 59 -1.62 1.33 8.54
C LEU A 59 -2.02 2.56 7.75
N SER A 60 -2.42 3.62 8.44
CA SER A 60 -2.76 4.91 7.86
C SER A 60 -1.92 6.03 8.43
N TRP A 61 -1.79 7.12 7.68
CA TRP A 61 -1.13 8.36 8.13
C TRP A 61 -2.05 9.54 7.84
N ALA A 62 -2.06 10.51 8.75
CA ALA A 62 -2.74 11.80 8.62
C ALA A 62 -1.86 12.91 9.21
N PRO A 63 -1.95 14.16 8.70
CA PRO A 63 -1.16 15.27 9.20
C PRO A 63 -1.55 15.67 10.63
N GLU A 64 -0.60 16.25 11.38
CA GLU A 64 -0.82 16.88 12.69
C GLU A 64 -1.51 15.98 13.73
N ASP A 65 -1.24 14.66 13.67
CA ASP A 65 -1.87 13.65 14.52
C ASP A 65 -3.42 13.70 14.46
N ALA A 66 -3.98 14.15 13.33
CA ALA A 66 -5.42 14.21 13.13
C ALA A 66 -6.04 12.81 13.32
N PRO A 67 -7.15 12.70 14.08
CA PRO A 67 -7.74 11.41 14.38
C PRO A 67 -8.26 10.76 13.10
N VAL A 68 -7.87 9.51 12.87
CA VAL A 68 -8.35 8.69 11.76
C VAL A 68 -9.34 7.67 12.30
N SER A 69 -10.50 7.56 11.66
CA SER A 69 -11.47 6.49 11.92
C SER A 69 -11.47 5.49 10.77
N HIS A 70 -11.52 4.20 11.09
CA HIS A 70 -11.52 3.12 10.10
C HIS A 70 -12.83 2.34 10.11
N HIS A 71 -13.27 1.99 8.91
CA HIS A 71 -14.41 1.12 8.66
C HIS A 71 -14.01 0.00 7.71
N TRP A 72 -14.36 -1.23 8.07
CA TRP A 72 -13.96 -2.45 7.38
C TRP A 72 -15.19 -3.15 6.83
N GLU A 73 -15.11 -3.57 5.58
CA GLU A 73 -16.10 -4.42 4.92
C GLU A 73 -15.40 -5.61 4.27
N PHE A 74 -16.10 -6.73 4.20
CA PHE A 74 -15.57 -8.01 3.76
C PHE A 74 -16.52 -8.61 2.74
N CYS A 75 -15.99 -9.02 1.58
CA CYS A 75 -16.79 -9.57 0.51
C CYS A 75 -15.98 -10.46 -0.41
N LEU A 76 -16.64 -11.27 -1.22
CA LEU A 76 -15.97 -12.12 -2.21
C LEU A 76 -15.59 -11.34 -3.47
N VAL A 77 -16.36 -10.29 -3.79
CA VAL A 77 -16.12 -9.40 -4.92
C VAL A 77 -16.44 -7.96 -4.53
N THR A 78 -15.72 -7.02 -5.15
CA THR A 78 -15.96 -5.59 -5.03
C THR A 78 -16.45 -5.03 -6.36
N GLY A 79 -17.31 -4.00 -6.28
CA GLY A 79 -17.74 -3.21 -7.41
C GLY A 79 -16.66 -2.30 -7.99
N ALA A 80 -17.07 -1.38 -8.85
CA ALA A 80 -16.16 -0.55 -9.63
C ALA A 80 -15.36 0.45 -8.76
N PRO A 81 -14.11 0.79 -9.15
CA PRO A 81 -13.32 1.83 -8.50
C PRO A 81 -14.01 3.19 -8.42
N ALA A 82 -14.81 3.54 -9.44
CA ALA A 82 -15.51 4.82 -9.53
C ALA A 82 -16.53 5.03 -8.40
N ASP A 83 -17.06 3.93 -7.85
CA ASP A 83 -18.02 3.92 -6.75
C ASP A 83 -17.33 3.63 -5.40
N GLY A 84 -16.00 3.64 -5.37
CA GLY A 84 -15.21 3.36 -4.17
C GLY A 84 -15.21 1.89 -3.78
N TYR A 85 -15.30 0.97 -4.76
CA TYR A 85 -15.22 -0.47 -4.57
C TYR A 85 -16.24 -1.04 -3.57
N PRO A 86 -17.55 -0.75 -3.70
CA PRO A 86 -18.53 -1.27 -2.76
C PRO A 86 -18.49 -2.81 -2.72
N CYS A 87 -18.76 -3.42 -1.57
CA CYS A 87 -18.90 -4.86 -1.51
C CYS A 87 -20.19 -5.29 -2.24
N GLU A 88 -20.06 -6.25 -3.16
CA GLU A 88 -21.19 -6.74 -3.95
C GLU A 88 -21.52 -8.19 -3.58
N ALA A 89 -22.82 -8.50 -3.51
CA ALA A 89 -23.29 -9.85 -3.28
C ALA A 89 -23.14 -10.69 -4.56
N LEU A 90 -22.61 -11.91 -4.43
CA LEU A 90 -22.59 -12.88 -5.52
C LEU A 90 -23.92 -13.65 -5.57
N PRO A 91 -24.66 -13.65 -6.68
CA PRO A 91 -25.91 -14.39 -6.79
C PRO A 91 -25.73 -15.88 -6.51
N GLY A 92 -26.54 -16.44 -5.61
CA GLY A 92 -26.52 -17.86 -5.26
C GLY A 92 -25.41 -18.26 -4.29
N VAL A 93 -24.58 -17.32 -3.85
CA VAL A 93 -23.57 -17.55 -2.83
C VAL A 93 -24.13 -17.16 -1.46
N PRO A 94 -24.06 -18.04 -0.44
CA PRO A 94 -24.49 -17.68 0.91
C PRO A 94 -23.63 -16.56 1.47
N ASP A 95 -24.24 -15.70 2.30
CA ASP A 95 -23.50 -14.75 3.11
C ASP A 95 -22.55 -15.51 4.06
N LEU A 96 -21.35 -14.98 4.22
CA LEU A 96 -20.35 -15.57 5.10
C LEU A 96 -20.55 -15.05 6.52
N ASP A 97 -21.17 -15.86 7.38
CA ASP A 97 -21.34 -15.55 8.80
C ASP A 97 -20.01 -15.13 9.44
N GLY A 98 -20.02 -14.02 10.17
CA GLY A 98 -18.85 -13.47 10.86
C GLY A 98 -18.04 -12.44 10.06
N LEU A 99 -18.36 -12.23 8.77
CA LEU A 99 -17.81 -11.18 7.91
C LEU A 99 -18.62 -9.86 7.95
N ASP A 100 -19.26 -9.57 9.09
CA ASP A 100 -19.98 -8.31 9.29
C ASP A 100 -19.03 -7.09 9.22
N PRO A 101 -19.52 -5.91 8.79
CA PRO A 101 -18.74 -4.68 8.83
C PRO A 101 -18.25 -4.33 10.25
N ARG A 102 -17.04 -3.81 10.35
CA ARG A 102 -16.39 -3.48 11.64
C ARG A 102 -15.77 -2.09 11.63
N THR A 103 -15.40 -1.59 12.81
CA THR A 103 -14.74 -0.29 12.98
C THR A 103 -13.56 -0.40 13.93
N GLY A 104 -12.58 0.49 13.77
CA GLY A 104 -11.38 0.57 14.61
C GLY A 104 -10.09 0.21 13.86
N ASP A 105 -8.93 0.52 14.45
CA ASP A 105 -7.61 0.34 13.79
C ASP A 105 -7.24 -1.14 13.57
N LEU A 106 -7.76 -2.01 14.43
CA LEU A 106 -7.52 -3.44 14.44
C LEU A 106 -8.86 -4.18 14.47
N VAL A 107 -9.04 -5.12 13.55
CA VAL A 107 -10.19 -6.03 13.54
C VAL A 107 -9.74 -7.48 13.47
N THR A 108 -10.56 -8.35 14.04
CA THR A 108 -10.29 -9.78 14.12
C THR A 108 -11.47 -10.56 13.53
N LEU A 109 -11.16 -11.57 12.75
CA LEU A 109 -12.10 -12.49 12.12
C LEU A 109 -11.65 -13.94 12.37
N LEU A 110 -12.58 -14.87 12.50
CA LEU A 110 -12.29 -16.29 12.39
C LEU A 110 -12.55 -16.71 10.95
N ASN A 111 -11.68 -17.54 10.36
CA ASN A 111 -11.98 -18.14 9.07
C ASN A 111 -13.20 -19.07 9.22
N PRO A 112 -14.37 -18.72 8.64
CA PRO A 112 -15.60 -19.47 8.85
C PRO A 112 -15.70 -20.70 7.95
N LEU A 113 -14.76 -20.87 6.99
CA LEU A 113 -14.86 -21.88 5.95
C LEU A 113 -14.68 -23.29 6.50
N ASP A 114 -15.71 -24.12 6.33
CA ASP A 114 -15.59 -25.57 6.34
C ASP A 114 -15.39 -26.11 4.92
N GLU A 115 -15.23 -27.43 4.79
CA GLU A 115 -14.99 -28.09 3.50
C GLU A 115 -16.14 -27.88 2.51
N ALA A 116 -17.40 -28.02 2.98
CA ALA A 116 -18.58 -27.90 2.13
C ALA A 116 -18.80 -26.46 1.63
N MET A 117 -18.59 -25.47 2.50
CA MET A 117 -18.65 -24.05 2.14
C MET A 117 -17.51 -23.67 1.21
N THR A 118 -16.29 -24.18 1.44
CA THR A 118 -15.16 -23.98 0.53
C THR A 118 -15.49 -24.45 -0.88
N ASP A 119 -15.99 -25.68 -1.03
CA ASP A 119 -16.34 -26.24 -2.35
C ASP A 119 -17.40 -25.39 -3.06
N THR A 120 -18.45 -25.01 -2.33
CA THR A 120 -19.55 -24.17 -2.85
C THR A 120 -19.03 -22.81 -3.35
N LEU A 121 -18.21 -22.14 -2.54
CA LEU A 121 -17.63 -20.84 -2.89
C LEU A 121 -16.68 -20.94 -4.07
N CYS A 122 -15.92 -22.02 -4.14
CA CYS A 122 -14.94 -22.21 -5.18
C CYS A 122 -15.55 -22.56 -6.54
N GLU A 123 -16.66 -23.31 -6.55
CA GLU A 123 -17.46 -23.49 -7.75
C GLU A 123 -18.04 -22.14 -8.23
N ALA A 124 -18.62 -21.35 -7.31
CA ALA A 124 -19.19 -20.05 -7.64
C ALA A 124 -18.14 -19.06 -8.18
N LEU A 125 -16.98 -18.97 -7.52
CA LEU A 125 -15.88 -18.10 -7.94
C LEU A 125 -15.25 -18.55 -9.25
N ALA A 126 -15.08 -19.85 -9.48
CA ALA A 126 -14.55 -20.37 -10.74
C ALA A 126 -15.45 -19.98 -11.93
N GLY A 127 -16.77 -19.92 -11.73
CA GLY A 127 -17.71 -19.40 -12.73
C GLY A 127 -17.50 -17.92 -13.07
N PHE A 128 -16.92 -17.13 -12.16
CA PHE A 128 -16.68 -15.70 -12.32
C PHE A 128 -15.26 -15.39 -12.83
N THR A 129 -14.24 -16.05 -12.29
CA THR A 129 -12.82 -15.78 -12.58
C THR A 129 -12.24 -16.69 -13.65
N GLY A 130 -12.86 -17.87 -13.88
CA GLY A 130 -12.30 -18.94 -14.70
C GLY A 130 -11.17 -19.72 -14.04
N GLU A 131 -10.86 -19.47 -12.76
CA GLU A 131 -9.77 -20.13 -12.03
C GLU A 131 -10.31 -20.92 -10.82
N PRO A 132 -9.88 -22.19 -10.61
CA PRO A 132 -10.22 -22.93 -9.40
C PRO A 132 -9.49 -22.37 -8.18
N CYS A 133 -10.11 -22.50 -7.00
CA CYS A 133 -9.49 -22.21 -5.71
C CYS A 133 -8.43 -23.25 -5.33
N VAL A 134 -7.29 -23.29 -6.02
CA VAL A 134 -6.24 -24.29 -5.71
C VAL A 134 -5.73 -24.14 -4.26
N LEU A 135 -5.62 -22.89 -3.78
CA LEU A 135 -5.15 -22.61 -2.42
C LEU A 135 -6.26 -22.31 -1.41
N GLY A 136 -7.37 -21.74 -1.87
CA GLY A 136 -8.38 -21.21 -0.97
C GLY A 136 -9.29 -20.20 -1.63
N VAL A 137 -10.20 -19.66 -0.83
CA VAL A 137 -11.17 -18.64 -1.23
C VAL A 137 -10.55 -17.26 -0.98
N PRO A 138 -10.34 -16.45 -2.03
CA PRO A 138 -9.95 -15.06 -1.84
C PRO A 138 -11.15 -14.27 -1.29
N ILE A 139 -10.92 -13.51 -0.21
CA ILE A 139 -11.83 -12.47 0.25
C ILE A 139 -11.22 -11.10 -0.01
N MET A 140 -12.05 -10.16 -0.40
CA MET A 140 -11.72 -8.75 -0.53
C MET A 140 -12.04 -8.04 0.79
N VAL A 141 -11.02 -7.40 1.35
CA VAL A 141 -11.09 -6.53 2.52
C VAL A 141 -11.09 -5.10 2.02
N ARG A 142 -12.22 -4.42 2.15
CA ARG A 142 -12.35 -3.00 1.86
C ARG A 142 -12.17 -2.22 3.16
N LEU A 143 -11.15 -1.36 3.20
CA LEU A 143 -10.88 -0.45 4.30
C LEU A 143 -11.20 0.98 3.85
N SER A 144 -12.11 1.64 4.57
CA SER A 144 -12.30 3.09 4.49
C SER A 144 -11.65 3.76 5.70
N ALA A 145 -10.80 4.75 5.46
CA ALA A 145 -10.23 5.61 6.48
C ALA A 145 -10.77 7.03 6.29
N ARG A 146 -11.13 7.70 7.39
CA ARG A 146 -11.65 9.07 7.38
C ARG A 146 -10.93 9.93 8.41
N SER A 147 -10.60 11.17 8.04
CA SER A 147 -10.02 12.19 8.91
C SER A 147 -10.61 13.55 8.52
N GLY A 148 -11.45 14.12 9.40
CA GLY A 148 -12.25 15.29 9.05
C GLY A 148 -13.19 15.03 7.88
N GLU A 149 -13.09 15.85 6.82
CA GLU A 149 -13.87 15.70 5.58
C GLU A 149 -13.20 14.79 4.54
N GLU A 150 -11.94 14.37 4.77
CA GLU A 150 -11.22 13.49 3.85
C GLU A 150 -11.58 12.03 4.08
N GLU A 151 -11.80 11.29 2.99
CA GLU A 151 -11.99 9.86 3.00
C GLU A 151 -11.05 9.18 1.98
N ARG A 152 -10.50 8.04 2.37
CA ARG A 152 -9.69 7.18 1.52
C ARG A 152 -10.22 5.76 1.62
N VAL A 153 -10.23 5.08 0.47
CA VAL A 153 -10.60 3.67 0.38
C VAL A 153 -9.41 2.89 -0.14
N SER A 154 -9.17 1.73 0.45
CA SER A 154 -8.21 0.73 0.00
C SER A 154 -8.89 -0.62 -0.05
N VAL A 155 -8.54 -1.43 -1.04
CA VAL A 155 -9.02 -2.81 -1.16
C VAL A 155 -7.82 -3.73 -1.15
N ARG A 156 -7.93 -4.80 -0.38
CA ARG A 156 -6.90 -5.82 -0.25
C ARG A 156 -7.51 -7.20 -0.35
N GLN A 157 -6.88 -8.10 -1.09
CA GLN A 157 -7.24 -9.51 -1.05
C GLN A 157 -6.54 -10.22 0.11
N VAL A 158 -7.27 -11.06 0.84
CA VAL A 158 -6.76 -12.01 1.83
C VAL A 158 -7.21 -13.41 1.45
N LEU A 159 -6.36 -14.41 1.63
CA LEU A 159 -6.66 -15.78 1.23
C LEU A 159 -7.10 -16.61 2.44
N LEU A 160 -8.35 -17.09 2.39
CA LEU A 160 -8.86 -18.09 3.33
C LEU A 160 -8.52 -19.48 2.77
N LEU A 161 -7.55 -20.15 3.39
CA LEU A 161 -6.99 -21.40 2.91
C LEU A 161 -7.99 -22.55 3.09
N THR A 162 -7.91 -23.52 2.19
CA THR A 162 -8.55 -24.84 2.38
C THR A 162 -7.81 -25.64 3.45
N ALA A 163 -8.42 -26.71 3.98
CA ALA A 163 -7.74 -27.60 4.92
C ALA A 163 -6.45 -28.20 4.34
N ALA A 164 -6.47 -28.62 3.07
CA ALA A 164 -5.31 -29.16 2.39
C ALA A 164 -4.18 -28.11 2.22
N ALA A 165 -4.54 -26.88 1.82
CA ALA A 165 -3.56 -25.81 1.64
C ALA A 165 -2.98 -25.32 2.97
N SER A 166 -3.78 -25.35 4.05
CA SER A 166 -3.36 -24.99 5.41
C SER A 166 -2.36 -25.98 6.01
N ALA A 167 -2.33 -27.22 5.52
CA ALA A 167 -1.38 -28.25 5.97
C ALA A 167 0.00 -28.13 5.31
N ARG A 168 0.17 -27.24 4.33
CA ARG A 168 1.45 -27.07 3.63
C ARG A 168 2.51 -26.45 4.54
N PRO A 169 3.79 -26.87 4.44
CA PRO A 169 4.86 -26.31 5.25
C PRO A 169 5.33 -24.92 4.78
N ASP A 170 4.99 -24.52 3.55
CA ASP A 170 5.43 -23.27 2.90
C ASP A 170 4.37 -22.15 2.95
N ARG A 171 3.54 -22.13 4.00
CA ARG A 171 2.60 -21.04 4.27
C ARG A 171 3.33 -19.70 4.28
N ASN A 172 2.69 -18.69 3.71
CA ASN A 172 3.28 -17.37 3.62
C ASN A 172 3.50 -16.78 5.01
N LEU A 173 4.68 -16.26 5.28
CA LEU A 173 5.02 -15.50 6.46
C LEU A 173 5.19 -14.03 6.07
N PRO A 174 4.85 -13.07 6.95
CA PRO A 174 5.12 -11.67 6.66
C PRO A 174 6.63 -11.45 6.51
N PRO A 175 7.07 -10.58 5.57
CA PRO A 175 8.47 -10.21 5.48
C PRO A 175 8.90 -9.43 6.73
N GLU A 176 10.20 -9.26 6.95
CA GLU A 176 10.71 -8.51 8.11
C GLU A 176 11.45 -7.24 7.66
N VAL A 177 11.25 -6.16 8.41
CA VAL A 177 11.96 -4.89 8.24
C VAL A 177 12.45 -4.33 9.59
N PRO A 178 13.50 -4.95 10.17
CA PRO A 178 13.96 -4.61 11.52
C PRO A 178 14.57 -3.21 11.66
N ALA A 179 15.13 -2.64 10.59
CA ALA A 179 15.82 -1.35 10.66
C ALA A 179 15.70 -0.53 9.37
N LEU A 180 15.78 0.79 9.56
CA LEU A 180 15.89 1.81 8.53
C LEU A 180 17.11 2.67 8.87
N THR A 181 17.89 3.09 7.88
CA THR A 181 19.10 3.90 8.07
C THR A 181 19.06 5.19 7.25
N TRP A 182 19.76 6.21 7.77
CA TRP A 182 19.99 7.52 7.17
C TRP A 182 21.50 7.69 6.96
N ASP A 183 21.98 7.61 5.70
CA ASP A 183 23.42 7.61 5.38
C ASP A 183 24.24 6.59 6.20
N GLY A 184 23.64 5.43 6.46
CA GLY A 184 24.23 4.36 7.26
C GLY A 184 24.09 4.52 8.77
N LEU A 185 23.59 5.67 9.27
CA LEU A 185 23.18 5.80 10.68
C LEU A 185 21.86 5.05 10.90
N PRO A 186 21.78 4.09 11.84
CA PRO A 186 20.52 3.45 12.18
C PRO A 186 19.52 4.46 12.77
N LEU A 187 18.30 4.45 12.26
CA LEU A 187 17.19 5.18 12.86
C LEU A 187 16.60 4.30 13.97
N GLY A 188 16.95 4.65 15.20
CA GLY A 188 16.56 3.93 16.41
C GLY A 188 15.06 4.00 16.70
N PRO A 189 14.60 3.37 17.79
CA PRO A 189 13.23 3.53 18.26
C PRO A 189 13.00 4.88 18.96
N GLU A 190 14.04 5.71 19.14
CA GLU A 190 13.85 7.07 19.66
C GLU A 190 13.03 7.93 18.69
N ASP A 191 12.08 8.67 19.26
CA ASP A 191 11.10 9.48 18.53
C ASP A 191 11.13 10.93 19.04
N PRO A 192 11.67 11.89 18.26
CA PRO A 192 12.36 11.72 16.97
C PRO A 192 13.85 11.29 17.12
N THR A 193 14.39 10.57 16.14
CA THR A 193 15.83 10.27 16.04
C THR A 193 16.59 11.46 15.44
N PRO A 194 17.61 12.04 16.10
CA PRO A 194 18.39 13.14 15.53
C PRO A 194 19.31 12.68 14.40
N VAL A 195 19.32 13.41 13.28
CA VAL A 195 20.27 13.19 12.16
C VAL A 195 20.77 14.53 11.60
N PRO A 196 21.95 14.57 10.97
CA PRO A 196 22.44 15.77 10.31
C PRO A 196 21.53 16.20 9.15
N THR A 197 21.22 17.50 9.06
CA THR A 197 20.54 18.06 7.89
C THR A 197 21.48 18.00 6.66
N PRO A 198 21.04 17.45 5.50
CA PRO A 198 21.84 17.44 4.29
C PRO A 198 22.04 18.86 3.76
N ALA A 199 23.20 19.13 3.16
CA ALA A 199 23.43 20.40 2.48
C ALA A 199 22.53 20.54 1.24
N GLU A 200 22.38 21.77 0.73
CA GLU A 200 21.68 22.00 -0.53
C GLU A 200 22.33 21.19 -1.67
N GLY A 201 21.53 20.37 -2.36
CA GLY A 201 22.00 19.48 -3.43
C GLY A 201 22.67 18.18 -2.97
N GLU A 202 22.75 17.91 -1.67
CA GLU A 202 23.22 16.64 -1.11
C GLU A 202 22.03 15.66 -0.97
N ASP A 203 22.18 14.45 -1.51
CA ASP A 203 21.22 13.37 -1.32
C ASP A 203 21.56 12.59 -0.05
N VAL A 204 20.53 12.16 0.67
CA VAL A 204 20.63 11.22 1.78
C VAL A 204 20.32 9.83 1.27
N ARG A 205 21.17 8.85 1.56
CA ARG A 205 20.88 7.44 1.28
C ARG A 205 19.95 6.86 2.33
N LEU A 206 18.84 6.28 1.88
CA LEU A 206 17.89 5.55 2.73
C LEU A 206 18.02 4.05 2.47
N GLN A 207 18.23 3.26 3.52
CA GLN A 207 18.36 1.81 3.39
C GLN A 207 17.54 1.09 4.46
N ILE A 208 16.84 0.02 4.06
CA ILE A 208 16.22 -0.90 5.00
C ILE A 208 17.09 -2.14 5.18
N ALA A 209 17.16 -2.62 6.42
CA ALA A 209 17.68 -3.96 6.71
C ALA A 209 16.55 -4.96 6.46
N VAL A 210 16.79 -5.93 5.58
CA VAL A 210 15.86 -7.02 5.29
C VAL A 210 16.65 -8.32 5.38
N PRO A 211 16.31 -9.23 6.32
CA PRO A 211 16.95 -10.54 6.39
C PRO A 211 16.86 -11.27 5.04
N GLY A 212 17.92 -11.99 4.65
CA GLY A 212 17.89 -12.79 3.42
C GLY A 212 16.82 -13.88 3.41
N THR A 213 16.31 -14.24 4.60
CA THR A 213 15.21 -15.19 4.81
C THR A 213 13.83 -14.59 4.65
N SER A 214 13.69 -13.26 4.52
CA SER A 214 12.39 -12.61 4.37
C SER A 214 11.74 -12.82 3.00
N ALA A 215 12.50 -13.25 1.98
CA ALA A 215 11.93 -13.76 0.74
C ALA A 215 11.95 -15.29 0.81
N GLN A 216 10.80 -15.90 0.99
CA GLN A 216 10.70 -17.33 1.16
C GLN A 216 10.71 -18.03 -0.21
N SER A 217 11.23 -19.26 -0.23
CA SER A 217 10.99 -20.18 -1.33
C SER A 217 9.67 -20.92 -1.08
N PHE A 218 8.88 -21.14 -2.12
CA PHE A 218 7.63 -21.87 -2.06
C PHE A 218 7.40 -22.66 -3.35
N GLU A 219 6.57 -23.69 -3.28
CA GLU A 219 6.14 -24.43 -4.47
C GLU A 219 4.88 -23.75 -5.03
N ASP A 220 4.90 -23.36 -6.30
CA ASP A 220 3.72 -22.82 -6.95
C ASP A 220 2.67 -23.93 -7.06
N PRO A 221 1.53 -23.83 -6.37
CA PRO A 221 0.55 -24.92 -6.30
C PRO A 221 -0.10 -25.21 -7.65
N ARG A 222 0.05 -24.32 -8.64
CA ARG A 222 -0.51 -24.50 -9.99
C ARG A 222 0.43 -25.24 -10.92
N THR A 223 1.75 -25.00 -10.79
CA THR A 223 2.76 -25.55 -11.72
C THR A 223 3.67 -26.59 -11.08
N GLY A 224 3.73 -26.65 -9.74
CA GLY A 224 4.70 -27.44 -8.98
C GLY A 224 6.13 -26.89 -9.05
N GLU A 225 6.34 -25.71 -9.63
CA GLU A 225 7.68 -25.13 -9.74
C GLU A 225 8.08 -24.46 -8.43
N GLU A 226 9.34 -24.64 -8.03
CA GLU A 226 9.92 -23.85 -6.94
C GLU A 226 10.07 -22.39 -7.38
N ARG A 227 9.58 -21.48 -6.55
CA ARG A 227 9.66 -20.03 -6.74
C ARG A 227 10.23 -19.37 -5.50
N VAL A 228 10.82 -18.20 -5.68
CA VAL A 228 11.24 -17.32 -4.59
C VAL A 228 10.36 -16.08 -4.63
N GLU A 229 9.89 -15.65 -3.47
CA GLU A 229 9.11 -14.44 -3.32
C GLU A 229 9.86 -13.20 -3.83
N THR A 230 9.09 -12.23 -4.31
CA THR A 230 9.59 -10.91 -4.67
C THR A 230 9.13 -9.91 -3.63
N LEU A 231 10.08 -9.21 -3.02
CA LEU A 231 9.82 -8.15 -2.07
C LEU A 231 9.76 -6.80 -2.76
N THR A 232 8.79 -5.97 -2.37
CA THR A 232 8.62 -4.59 -2.81
C THR A 232 8.55 -3.68 -1.59
N ALA A 233 9.48 -2.74 -1.49
CA ALA A 233 9.41 -1.67 -0.50
C ALA A 233 8.77 -0.43 -1.13
N SER A 234 7.65 0.04 -0.57
CA SER A 234 7.07 1.35 -0.87
C SER A 234 7.51 2.36 0.16
N TRP A 235 8.02 3.50 -0.30
CA TRP A 235 8.63 4.52 0.52
C TRP A 235 7.74 5.75 0.60
N PHE A 236 7.63 6.32 1.80
CA PHE A 236 6.83 7.50 2.07
C PHE A 236 7.58 8.48 2.96
N THR A 237 7.38 9.78 2.72
CA THR A 237 8.00 10.84 3.52
C THR A 237 7.13 12.10 3.57
N THR A 238 7.22 12.87 4.66
CA THR A 238 6.56 14.18 4.79
C THR A 238 7.35 15.31 4.12
N ALA A 239 8.65 15.13 3.91
CA ALA A 239 9.56 16.14 3.34
C ALA A 239 10.63 15.52 2.43
N GLY A 240 11.31 16.36 1.64
CA GLY A 240 12.26 15.92 0.60
C GLY A 240 11.58 15.22 -0.59
N GLU A 241 12.37 14.82 -1.58
CA GLU A 241 11.93 14.04 -2.74
C GLU A 241 12.67 12.71 -2.80
N LEU A 242 11.91 11.62 -2.95
CA LEU A 242 12.45 10.27 -3.07
C LEU A 242 12.87 9.97 -4.52
N GLU A 243 14.10 9.48 -4.72
CA GLU A 243 14.56 9.00 -6.04
C GLU A 243 13.68 7.85 -6.54
N PHE A 244 13.37 6.90 -5.65
CA PHE A 244 12.48 5.79 -5.93
C PHE A 244 11.29 5.75 -4.97
N ARG A 245 10.09 5.73 -5.54
CA ARG A 245 8.84 5.51 -4.78
C ARG A 245 8.71 4.05 -4.33
N ARG A 246 9.31 3.15 -5.11
CA ARG A 246 9.34 1.71 -4.88
C ARG A 246 10.69 1.15 -5.23
N THR A 247 11.21 0.26 -4.38
CA THR A 247 12.39 -0.55 -4.64
C THR A 247 12.02 -2.04 -4.53
N PHE A 248 12.83 -2.92 -5.13
CA PHE A 248 12.48 -4.32 -5.32
C PHE A 248 13.65 -5.27 -5.00
N PHE A 249 13.34 -6.45 -4.51
CA PHE A 249 14.26 -7.59 -4.37
C PHE A 249 13.57 -8.86 -4.84
N GLY A 250 14.28 -9.71 -5.58
CA GLY A 250 13.76 -11.01 -6.02
C GLY A 250 14.68 -11.67 -7.05
N PRO A 251 14.22 -12.70 -7.76
CA PRO A 251 15.03 -13.48 -8.69
C PRO A 251 15.75 -12.66 -9.78
N ARG A 252 15.23 -11.47 -10.09
CA ARG A 252 15.76 -10.56 -11.12
C ARG A 252 16.36 -9.26 -10.57
N ALA A 253 16.31 -9.04 -9.25
CA ALA A 253 16.76 -7.82 -8.61
C ALA A 253 17.55 -8.16 -7.33
N PRO A 254 18.87 -7.91 -7.27
CA PRO A 254 19.66 -8.23 -6.08
C PRO A 254 19.24 -7.37 -4.89
N MET A 255 19.59 -7.80 -3.66
CA MET A 255 19.22 -7.09 -2.43
C MET A 255 19.64 -5.61 -2.43
N ALA A 256 20.77 -5.28 -3.08
CA ALA A 256 21.24 -3.90 -3.21
C ALA A 256 20.21 -2.97 -3.89
N GLU A 257 19.37 -3.50 -4.79
CA GLU A 257 18.31 -2.74 -5.45
C GLU A 257 17.20 -2.31 -4.47
N LEU A 258 16.92 -3.13 -3.45
CA LEU A 258 15.96 -2.79 -2.40
C LEU A 258 16.47 -1.63 -1.52
N GLN A 259 17.79 -1.49 -1.41
CA GLN A 259 18.52 -0.58 -0.51
C GLN A 259 19.08 0.67 -1.20
N ARG A 260 18.68 0.95 -2.44
CA ARG A 260 19.28 2.01 -3.26
C ARG A 260 18.60 3.38 -3.15
N ASN A 261 17.59 3.53 -2.30
CA ASN A 261 16.77 4.74 -2.32
C ASN A 261 17.53 5.96 -1.79
N ARG A 262 17.13 7.14 -2.26
CA ARG A 262 17.69 8.42 -1.86
C ARG A 262 16.59 9.42 -1.57
N LEU A 263 16.88 10.35 -0.67
CA LEU A 263 16.05 11.49 -0.34
C LEU A 263 16.84 12.77 -0.63
N SER A 264 16.29 13.63 -1.47
CA SER A 264 16.92 14.90 -1.86
C SER A 264 16.08 16.08 -1.36
N PRO A 265 16.69 17.13 -0.78
CA PRO A 265 15.98 18.37 -0.52
C PRO A 265 15.61 19.06 -1.85
N THR A 266 14.41 19.60 -1.95
CA THR A 266 13.98 20.39 -3.12
C THR A 266 13.37 21.72 -2.69
N THR A 267 13.26 22.69 -3.60
CA THR A 267 12.62 23.97 -3.30
C THR A 267 11.17 23.82 -2.84
N ALA A 268 10.44 22.84 -3.37
CA ALA A 268 9.04 22.57 -2.98
C ALA A 268 8.91 21.73 -1.71
N ARG A 269 9.99 21.06 -1.30
CA ARG A 269 10.05 20.13 -0.16
C ARG A 269 11.42 20.23 0.51
N PRO A 270 11.71 21.36 1.19
CA PRO A 270 13.00 21.56 1.82
C PRO A 270 13.19 20.61 3.01
N LEU A 271 14.44 20.36 3.37
CA LEU A 271 14.84 19.67 4.59
C LEU A 271 15.50 20.73 5.49
N GLU A 272 14.73 21.32 6.40
CA GLU A 272 15.20 22.46 7.20
C GLU A 272 15.73 22.00 8.56
N PRO A 273 16.86 22.53 9.04
CA PRO A 273 17.32 22.27 10.40
C PRO A 273 16.25 22.67 11.44
N GLY A 274 16.09 21.84 12.46
CA GLY A 274 15.08 21.97 13.51
C GLY A 274 13.71 21.38 13.14
N SER A 275 13.48 20.99 11.88
CA SER A 275 12.23 20.35 11.47
C SER A 275 12.22 18.84 11.75
N THR A 276 11.02 18.27 11.82
CA THR A 276 10.84 16.83 11.90
C THR A 276 10.28 16.29 10.59
N LEU A 277 10.66 15.06 10.26
CA LEU A 277 10.15 14.34 9.10
C LEU A 277 9.73 12.93 9.51
N ASP A 278 8.63 12.43 8.95
CA ASP A 278 8.25 11.02 9.09
C ASP A 278 8.74 10.26 7.85
N LEU A 279 9.47 9.17 8.06
CA LEU A 279 9.77 8.16 7.05
C LEU A 279 8.96 6.92 7.34
N VAL A 280 8.20 6.46 6.35
CA VAL A 280 7.49 5.18 6.43
C VAL A 280 7.92 4.31 5.27
N VAL A 281 8.27 3.05 5.57
CA VAL A 281 8.53 2.03 4.56
C VAL A 281 7.57 0.88 4.78
N VAL A 282 6.86 0.49 3.72
CA VAL A 282 5.99 -0.67 3.71
C VAL A 282 6.59 -1.73 2.79
N LEU A 283 7.04 -2.83 3.38
CA LEU A 283 7.59 -3.99 2.70
C LEU A 283 6.48 -5.01 2.44
N ARG A 284 6.34 -5.44 1.19
CA ARG A 284 5.35 -6.44 0.76
C ARG A 284 6.05 -7.57 0.02
N ASP A 285 5.62 -8.81 0.25
CA ASP A 285 5.88 -9.88 -0.71
C ASP A 285 4.76 -9.96 -1.76
N ASN A 286 4.90 -10.87 -2.73
CA ASN A 286 3.92 -11.11 -3.79
C ASN A 286 2.86 -12.18 -3.43
N ARG A 287 2.79 -12.61 -2.17
CA ARG A 287 1.84 -13.58 -1.60
C ARG A 287 0.97 -12.97 -0.48
N GLY A 288 1.10 -11.67 -0.23
CA GLY A 288 0.29 -10.91 0.72
C GLY A 288 0.94 -10.67 2.08
N GLY A 289 2.16 -11.10 2.37
CA GLY A 289 2.81 -10.69 3.60
C GLY A 289 3.13 -9.20 3.54
N VAL A 290 2.93 -8.51 4.66
CA VAL A 290 3.22 -7.09 4.81
C VAL A 290 3.92 -6.86 6.14
N ALA A 291 4.97 -6.06 6.10
CA ALA A 291 5.54 -5.43 7.27
C ALA A 291 5.81 -3.96 6.98
N SER A 292 5.96 -3.19 8.05
CA SER A 292 6.27 -1.77 7.94
C SER A 292 7.21 -1.32 9.03
N ILE A 293 7.96 -0.27 8.74
CA ILE A 293 8.74 0.48 9.70
C ILE A 293 8.42 1.96 9.52
N GLN A 294 8.15 2.65 10.61
CA GLN A 294 7.99 4.10 10.66
C GLN A 294 9.05 4.69 11.58
N ARG A 295 9.67 5.78 11.16
CA ARG A 295 10.64 6.54 11.94
C ARG A 295 10.36 8.01 11.79
N ARG A 296 10.33 8.72 12.92
CA ARG A 296 10.34 10.17 12.93
C ARG A 296 11.77 10.64 13.19
N VAL A 297 12.20 11.61 12.42
CA VAL A 297 13.59 12.08 12.41
C VAL A 297 13.60 13.58 12.67
N LEU A 298 14.53 14.03 13.52
CA LEU A 298 14.79 15.44 13.78
C LEU A 298 16.03 15.86 12.99
N LEU A 299 15.88 16.84 12.11
CA LEU A 299 16.99 17.38 11.33
C LEU A 299 17.80 18.35 12.20
N GLU A 300 19.03 18.01 12.53
CA GLU A 300 19.92 18.85 13.33
C GLU A 300 20.80 19.73 12.45
N HIS A 301 21.22 20.87 12.99
CA HIS A 301 22.29 21.65 12.39
C HIS A 301 23.55 20.78 12.30
N ARG A 302 24.17 20.76 11.11
CA ARG A 302 25.42 20.05 10.87
C ARG A 302 26.59 20.64 11.67
#